data_AF-A0A838K0C4-F1
#
_entry.id   AF-A0A838K0C4-F1
#
_cell.length_a   1.000
_cell.length_b   1.000
_cell.length_c   1.000
_cell.angle_alpha   90.00
_cell.angle_beta   90.00
_cell.angle_gamma   90.00
#
_symmetry.space_group_name_H-M   'P 1'
#
loop_
_entity.id
_entity.type
_entity.pdbx_description
1 polymer ?
#
loop_
_entity_poly.entity_id
_entity_poly.type
_entity_poly.pdbx_seq_one_letter_code
_entity_poly.pdbx_strand_id
1 'polypeptide(L)' 'MEVIVTKKLIDIDEENLAQARRILAADSMKDTVNRALSEVIQLARRRTHARRLGTMDGLDLDDESVMADAWR' A
#
# COMPACT_ATOMS: atom_id res chain seq x y z
N MET A 1 -5.46 7.84 -15.84
CA MET A 1 -5.30 6.40 -16.12
C MET A 1 -6.68 5.78 -15.97
N GLU A 2 -7.20 5.09 -16.98
CA GLU A 2 -8.52 4.47 -16.91
C GLU A 2 -8.46 3.25 -15.98
N VAL A 3 -9.37 3.18 -15.01
CA VAL A 3 -9.45 2.06 -14.07
C VAL A 3 -10.33 0.99 -14.69
N ILE A 4 -9.71 -0.07 -15.21
CA ILE A 4 -10.44 -1.21 -15.78
C ILE A 4 -10.92 -2.11 -14.63
N VAL A 5 -12.24 -2.22 -14.47
CA VAL A 5 -12.87 -3.14 -13.50
C VAL A 5 -13.58 -4.24 -14.27
N THR A 6 -13.24 -5.50 -13.98
CA THR A 6 -13.89 -6.68 -14.56
C THR A 6 -14.60 -7.47 -13.47
N LYS A 7 -15.71 -8.14 -13.81
CA LYS A 7 -16.41 -9.01 -12.87
C LYS A 7 -15.63 -10.32 -12.69
N LYS A 8 -15.57 -10.81 -11.45
CA LYS A 8 -15.00 -12.11 -11.08
C LYS A 8 -16.03 -12.84 -10.23
N LEU A 9 -16.22 -14.14 -10.53
CA LEU A 9 -16.98 -15.04 -9.67
C LEU A 9 -15.96 -15.76 -8.79
N ILE A 10 -16.04 -15.55 -7.49
CA ILE A 10 -15.17 -16.15 -6.49
C ILE A 10 -16.01 -16.43 -5.24
N ASP A 11 -15.66 -17.49 -4.52
CA ASP A 11 -16.17 -17.70 -3.17
C ASP A 11 -15.40 -16.79 -2.21
N ILE A 12 -16.13 -16.12 -1.32
CA ILE A 12 -15.57 -15.22 -0.31
C ILE A 12 -16.04 -15.71 1.05
N ASP A 13 -15.12 -15.79 2.00
CA ASP A 13 -15.44 -16.00 3.40
C ASP A 13 -16.25 -14.80 3.93
N GLU A 14 -17.51 -15.04 4.28
CA GLU A 14 -18.45 -14.02 4.73
C GLU A 14 -18.04 -13.36 6.06
N GLU A 15 -17.38 -14.10 6.95
CA GLU A 15 -16.92 -13.55 8.22
C GLU A 15 -15.77 -12.56 7.98
N ASN A 16 -14.79 -12.95 7.15
CA ASN A 16 -13.71 -12.06 6.74
C ASN A 16 -14.23 -10.84 5.98
N LEU A 17 -15.22 -11.02 5.09
CA LEU A 17 -15.84 -9.93 4.36
C LEU A 17 -16.55 -8.95 5.32
N ALA A 18 -17.29 -9.45 6.30
CA ALA A 18 -17.97 -8.64 7.31
C ALA A 18 -16.99 -7.88 8.21
N GLN A 19 -15.88 -8.52 8.61
CA GLN A 19 -14.82 -7.86 9.38
C GLN A 19 -14.15 -6.76 8.56
N ALA A 20 -13.74 -7.05 7.33
CA ALA A 20 -13.12 -6.08 6.44
C ALA A 20 -14.05 -4.89 6.18
N ARG A 21 -15.34 -5.14 5.97
CA ARG A 21 -16.35 -4.10 5.75
C ARG A 21 -16.46 -3.14 6.94
N ARG A 22 -16.42 -3.67 8.17
CA ARG A 22 -16.43 -2.86 9.41
C ARG A 22 -15.15 -2.04 9.56
N ILE A 23 -13.99 -2.66 9.37
CA ILE A 23 -12.68 -1.98 9.47
C ILE A 23 -12.58 -0.84 8.46
N LEU A 24 -13.05 -1.08 7.23
CA LEU A 24 -12.98 -0.11 6.15
C LEU A 24 -14.16 0.88 6.18
N ALA A 25 -15.22 0.64 6.97
CA ALA A 25 -16.48 1.39 6.87
C ALA A 25 -16.94 1.48 5.40
N ALA A 26 -17.11 0.31 4.78
CA ALA A 26 -17.46 0.20 3.36
C ALA A 26 -18.97 -0.03 3.14
N ASP A 27 -19.51 0.54 2.06
CA ASP A 27 -20.95 0.57 1.80
C ASP A 27 -21.47 -0.67 1.04
N SER A 28 -20.58 -1.47 0.46
CA SER A 28 -20.94 -2.68 -0.27
C SER A 28 -19.81 -3.71 -0.26
N MET A 29 -20.14 -4.96 -0.65
CA MET A 29 -19.14 -6.01 -0.86
C MET A 29 -18.10 -5.59 -1.91
N LYS A 30 -18.54 -5.03 -3.04
CA LYS A 30 -17.65 -4.53 -4.10
C LYS A 30 -16.71 -3.46 -3.57
N ASP A 31 -17.22 -2.51 -2.80
CA ASP A 31 -16.41 -1.45 -2.19
C ASP A 31 -15.40 -2.03 -1.21
N THR A 32 -15.86 -2.93 -0.33
CA THR A 32 -15.02 -3.64 0.65
C THR A 32 -13.85 -4.35 -0.03
N VAL A 33 -14.11 -5.15 -1.07
CA VAL A 33 -13.07 -5.92 -1.76
C VAL A 33 -12.07 -5.00 -2.46
N ASN A 34 -12.54 -4.00 -3.22
CA ASN A 34 -11.65 -3.09 -3.94
C ASN A 34 -10.79 -2.24 -2.99
N ARG A 35 -11.36 -1.79 -1.87
CA ARG A 35 -10.64 -1.04 -0.85
C ARG A 35 -9.65 -1.91 -0.09
N ALA A 36 -10.00 -3.16 0.24
CA ALA A 36 -9.07 -4.11 0.85
C ALA A 36 -7.84 -4.36 -0.05
N LEU A 37 -8.05 -4.57 -1.35
CA LEU A 37 -6.95 -4.71 -2.32
C LEU A 37 -6.07 -3.44 -2.38
N SER A 38 -6.70 -2.26 -2.36
CA SER A 38 -5.98 -0.99 -2.34
C SER A 38 -5.15 -0.83 -1.06
N GLU A 39 -5.70 -1.18 0.10
CA GLU A 39 -4.99 -1.11 1.38
C GLU A 39 -3.77 -2.03 1.44
N VAL A 40 -3.85 -3.24 0.86
CA VAL A 40 -2.69 -4.15 0.77
C VAL A 40 -1.57 -3.53 -0.07
N ILE A 41 -1.90 -2.90 -1.20
CA ILE A 41 -0.92 -2.20 -2.05
C ILE A 41 -0.30 -1.03 -1.29
N GLN A 42 -1.11 -0.23 -0.62
CA GLN A 42 -0.64 0.93 0.14
C GLN A 42 0.22 0.50 1.33
N LEU A 43 -0.12 -0.60 2.01
CA LEU A 43 0.69 -1.18 3.06
C LEU A 43 2.07 -1.62 2.55
N ALA A 44 2.13 -2.27 1.38
CA ALA A 44 3.39 -2.65 0.78
C ALA A 44 4.26 -1.42 0.45
N ARG A 45 3.67 -0.36 -0.11
CA ARG A 45 4.37 0.90 -0.37
C ARG A 45 4.90 1.56 0.91
N ARG A 46 4.07 1.62 1.96
CA ARG A 46 4.47 2.15 3.28
C ARG A 46 5.67 1.36 3.85
N ARG A 47 5.66 0.03 3.74
CA ARG A 47 6.78 -0.83 4.18
C ARG A 47 8.06 -0.56 3.39
N THR A 48 7.96 -0.46 2.07
CA THR A 48 9.12 -0.15 1.21
C THR A 48 9.69 1.22 1.53
N HIS A 49 8.84 2.24 1.72
CA HIS A 49 9.31 3.58 2.09
C HIS A 49 9.93 3.63 3.48
N ALA A 50 9.32 2.96 4.47
CA ALA A 50 9.89 2.86 5.81
C ALA A 50 11.26 2.17 5.79
N ARG A 51 11.42 1.09 5.03
CA ARG A 51 12.71 0.43 4.83
C ARG A 51 13.72 1.39 4.23
N ARG A 52 13.39 2.03 3.11
CA ARG A 52 14.26 2.99 2.40
C ARG A 52 14.74 4.12 3.31
N LEU A 53 13.86 4.69 4.13
CA LEU A 53 14.23 5.74 5.07
C LEU A 53 15.09 5.23 6.23
N GLY A 54 14.80 4.01 6.72
CA GLY A 54 15.55 3.41 7.83
C GLY A 54 16.95 2.91 7.44
N THR A 55 17.14 2.48 6.19
CA THR A 55 18.43 2.00 5.67
C THR A 55 19.18 3.03 4.85
N MET A 56 18.56 4.16 4.52
CA MET A 56 18.99 5.15 3.53
C MET A 56 19.21 4.62 2.09
N ASP A 57 19.27 3.30 1.89
CA ASP A 57 19.30 2.55 0.61
C ASP A 57 18.66 3.29 -0.59
N GLY A 58 19.49 3.75 -1.52
CA GLY A 58 19.05 4.44 -2.74
C GLY A 58 18.50 5.85 -2.52
N LEU A 59 18.91 6.52 -1.45
CA LEU A 59 18.83 7.97 -1.25
C LEU A 59 20.22 8.57 -1.36
N ASP A 60 20.32 9.81 -1.81
CA ASP A 60 21.56 10.58 -1.82
C ASP A 60 22.18 10.71 -0.41
N LEU A 61 21.35 10.56 0.63
CA LEU A 61 21.79 10.53 2.03
C LEU A 61 22.64 9.30 2.40
N ASP A 62 22.63 8.26 1.57
CA ASP A 62 23.46 7.05 1.68
C ASP A 62 24.79 7.18 0.92
N ASP A 63 24.99 8.28 0.19
CA ASP A 63 26.22 8.58 -0.55
C ASP A 63 27.12 9.53 0.26
N GLU A 64 28.24 8.99 0.74
CA GLU A 64 29.21 9.72 1.57
C GLU A 64 29.78 10.96 0.84
N SER A 65 29.93 10.90 -0.49
CA SER A 65 30.46 12.01 -1.28
C SER A 65 29.45 13.15 -1.41
N VAL A 66 28.17 12.82 -1.62
CA VAL A 66 27.08 13.82 -1.68
C VAL A 66 26.90 14.50 -0.33
N MET A 67 26.98 13.73 0.76
CA MET A 67 26.89 14.27 2.11
C MET A 67 28.08 15.17 2.45
N ALA A 68 29.30 14.82 2.06
CA ALA A 68 30.48 15.66 2.27
C ALA A 68 30.41 17.01 1.51
N ASP A 69 29.75 17.03 0.34
CA ASP A 69 29.57 18.22 -0.47
C ASP A 69 28.47 19.15 0.05
N ALA A 70 27.43 18.60 0.69
CA ALA A 70 26.29 19.37 1.18
C ALA A 70 26.58 20.28 2.40
N TRP A 71 27.69 20.07 3.11
CA TRP A 71 28.05 20.80 4.35
C TRP A 71 29.26 21.73 4.21
N ARG A 72 29.70 22.03 2.97
CA ARG A 72 30.70 23.07 2.69
C ARG A 72 30.04 24.43 2.46
#